data_AF-A0A0D7QC79-F1
#
_entry.id   AF-A0A0D7QC79-F1
#
_cell.length_a   1.000
_cell.length_b   1.000
_cell.length_c   1.000
_cell.angle_alpha   90.00
_cell.angle_beta   90.00
_cell.angle_gamma   90.00
#
_symmetry.space_group_name_H-M   'P 1'
#
loop_
_entity.id
_entity.type
_entity.pdbx_description
1 polymer ?
#
loop_
_entity_poly.entity_id
_entity_poly.type
_entity_poly.pdbx_seq_one_letter_code
_entity_poly.pdbx_strand_id
1 'polypeptide(L)'
;RMVEKIHALTDRTGTWQETTKLVGKVNRTLRGWANYFKVGTVSKAYRALDSYAAMRLRRWLQFKHKTRRRKGGTYPLPHLYGHFGLVRLSRLGHDVPWVKA
;
A
#
# COMPACT_ATOMS: atom_id res chain seq x y z
N ARG A 1 -1.15 -8.36 13.73
CA ARG A 1 -0.96 -6.91 14.04
C ARG A 1 -0.82 -5.97 12.83
N MET A 2 0.23 -6.04 11.97
CA MET A 2 0.38 -5.07 10.85
C MET A 2 -0.61 -5.33 9.70
N VAL A 3 -0.77 -6.59 9.31
CA VAL A 3 -1.76 -7.04 8.31
C VAL A 3 -3.18 -6.67 8.75
N GLU A 4 -3.52 -6.88 10.03
CA GLU A 4 -4.80 -6.44 10.62
C GLU A 4 -4.98 -4.92 10.54
N LYS A 5 -3.96 -4.11 10.82
CA LYS A 5 -4.04 -2.65 10.68
C LYS A 5 -4.32 -2.23 9.24
N ILE A 6 -3.59 -2.80 8.27
CA ILE A 6 -3.86 -2.54 6.84
C ILE A 6 -5.28 -3.00 6.48
N HIS A 7 -5.71 -4.15 6.99
CA HIS A 7 -7.04 -4.69 6.76
C HIS A 7 -8.13 -3.73 7.24
N ALA A 8 -8.03 -3.27 8.50
CA ALA A 8 -8.97 -2.35 9.11
C ALA A 8 -9.00 -0.99 8.39
N LEU A 9 -7.85 -0.46 7.98
CA LEU A 9 -7.78 0.76 7.18
C LEU A 9 -8.46 0.60 5.82
N THR A 10 -8.28 -0.56 5.18
CA THR A 10 -8.83 -0.87 3.85
C THR A 10 -10.18 -1.58 3.91
N ASP A 11 -10.93 -1.41 5.00
CA ASP A 11 -12.22 -2.06 5.15
C ASP A 11 -13.27 -1.46 4.18
N ARG A 12 -14.26 -2.29 3.79
CA ARG A 12 -15.33 -1.90 2.87
C ARG A 12 -16.17 -0.72 3.39
N THR A 13 -16.29 -0.60 4.71
CA THR A 13 -17.05 0.47 5.38
C THR A 13 -16.41 1.84 5.15
N GLY A 14 -15.12 1.88 4.83
CA GLY A 14 -14.37 3.11 4.56
C GLY A 14 -14.44 3.62 3.12
N THR A 15 -15.24 3.03 2.23
CA THR A 15 -15.26 3.40 0.79
C THR A 15 -15.74 4.84 0.52
N TRP A 16 -16.42 5.47 1.48
CA TRP A 16 -16.77 6.89 1.45
C TRP A 16 -15.54 7.81 1.52
N GLN A 17 -14.41 7.35 2.06
CA GLN A 17 -13.21 8.17 2.20
C GLN A 17 -12.57 8.48 0.83
N GLU A 18 -11.99 9.67 0.70
CA GLU A 18 -11.08 10.03 -0.40
C GLU A 18 -9.96 9.00 -0.55
N THR A 19 -9.68 8.55 -1.79
CA THR A 19 -8.63 7.56 -2.06
C THR A 19 -7.28 8.03 -1.53
N THR A 20 -6.95 9.31 -1.74
CA THR A 20 -5.70 9.91 -1.24
C THR A 20 -5.59 9.87 0.28
N LYS A 21 -6.68 10.11 1.01
CA LYS A 21 -6.70 10.01 2.49
C LYS A 21 -6.42 8.58 2.94
N LEU A 22 -7.07 7.59 2.32
CA LEU A 22 -6.83 6.19 2.65
C LEU A 22 -5.37 5.80 2.39
N VAL A 23 -4.87 6.09 1.19
CA VAL A 23 -3.49 5.75 0.80
C VAL A 23 -2.48 6.44 1.72
N GLY A 24 -2.72 7.69 2.10
CA GLY A 24 -1.90 8.40 3.09
C GLY A 24 -1.81 7.68 4.43
N LYS A 25 -2.94 7.19 4.98
CA LYS A 25 -2.97 6.42 6.23
C LYS A 25 -2.21 5.10 6.11
N VAL A 26 -2.42 4.36 5.01
CA VAL A 26 -1.72 3.09 4.74
C VAL A 26 -0.21 3.35 4.63
N ASN A 27 0.20 4.36 3.87
CA ASN A 27 1.60 4.73 3.69
C ASN A 27 2.28 5.14 5.00
N ARG A 28 1.61 5.93 5.84
CA ARG A 28 2.15 6.31 7.17
C ARG A 28 2.36 5.08 8.06
N THR A 29 1.42 4.14 8.03
CA THR A 29 1.52 2.89 8.80
C THR A 29 2.66 2.02 8.30
N LEU A 30 2.79 1.86 6.98
CA LEU A 30 3.88 1.10 6.35
C LEU A 30 5.25 1.70 6.67
N ARG A 31 5.40 3.02 6.53
CA ARG A 31 6.66 3.72 6.84
C ARG A 31 7.01 3.64 8.32
N GLY A 32 6.04 3.82 9.22
CA GLY A 32 6.27 3.70 10.66
C GLY A 32 6.72 2.29 11.05
N TRP A 33 6.10 1.26 10.46
CA TRP A 33 6.53 -0.11 10.65
C TRP A 33 7.95 -0.35 10.10
N ALA A 34 8.23 0.07 8.87
CA ALA A 34 9.56 -0.07 8.27
C ALA A 34 10.66 0.64 9.09
N ASN A 35 10.39 1.84 9.61
CA ASN A 35 11.33 2.56 10.47
C ASN A 35 11.62 1.84 11.79
N TYR A 36 10.64 1.16 12.38
CA TYR A 36 10.83 0.38 13.61
C TYR A 36 11.63 -0.91 13.36
N PHE A 37 11.38 -1.59 12.24
CA PHE A 37 12.04 -2.85 11.86
C PHE A 37 13.30 -2.65 11.01
N LYS A 38 13.91 -1.46 11.02
CA LYS A 38 15.11 -1.13 10.21
C LYS A 38 16.39 -1.89 10.59
N VAL A 39 16.34 -2.77 11.61
CA VAL A 39 17.47 -3.60 12.07
C VAL A 39 17.31 -5.02 11.51
N GLY A 40 17.98 -5.33 10.39
CA GLY A 40 18.16 -6.71 9.88
C GLY A 40 17.47 -7.08 8.54
N THR A 41 17.57 -8.35 8.15
CA THR A 41 17.20 -8.93 6.83
C THR A 41 15.68 -9.11 6.64
N VAL A 42 14.91 -8.02 6.65
CA VAL A 42 13.44 -8.02 6.57
C VAL A 42 12.84 -8.05 5.15
N SER A 43 13.65 -8.33 4.12
CA SER A 43 13.25 -8.23 2.70
C SER A 43 12.05 -9.11 2.32
N LYS A 44 11.92 -10.32 2.91
CA LYS A 44 10.76 -11.20 2.68
C LYS A 44 9.48 -10.61 3.27
N ALA A 45 9.56 -10.04 4.48
CA ALA A 45 8.43 -9.39 5.13
C ALA A 45 7.97 -8.15 4.36
N TYR A 46 8.91 -7.37 3.81
CA TYR A 46 8.60 -6.21 2.97
C TYR A 46 7.83 -6.61 1.72
N ARG A 47 8.30 -7.65 1.00
CA ARG A 47 7.59 -8.16 -0.20
C ARG A 47 6.20 -8.69 0.13
N ALA A 48 6.02 -9.36 1.26
CA ALA A 48 4.72 -9.86 1.70
C ALA A 48 3.75 -8.69 2.00
N LEU A 49 4.22 -7.66 2.71
CA LEU A 49 3.42 -6.47 3.02
C LEU A 49 3.08 -5.65 1.78
N ASP A 50 4.02 -5.47 0.85
CA ASP A 50 3.79 -4.78 -0.42
C ASP A 50 2.68 -5.46 -1.23
N SER A 51 2.76 -6.79 -1.36
CA SER A 51 1.76 -7.59 -2.07
C SER A 51 0.39 -7.51 -1.39
N TYR A 52 0.35 -7.61 -0.07
CA TYR A 52 -0.89 -7.54 0.71
C TYR A 52 -1.54 -6.16 0.60
N ALA A 53 -0.77 -5.08 0.79
CA ALA A 53 -1.27 -3.72 0.69
C ALA A 53 -1.82 -3.40 -0.70
N ALA A 54 -1.12 -3.81 -1.76
CA ALA A 54 -1.57 -3.61 -3.14
C ALA A 54 -2.86 -4.40 -3.44
N MET A 55 -2.95 -5.66 -2.99
CA MET A 55 -4.16 -6.47 -3.14
C MET A 55 -5.37 -5.83 -2.42
N ARG A 56 -5.17 -5.36 -1.19
CA ARG A 56 -6.21 -4.71 -0.39
C ARG A 56 -6.66 -3.38 -0.99
N LEU A 57 -5.73 -2.52 -1.40
CA LEU A 57 -6.06 -1.24 -2.04
C LEU A 57 -6.83 -1.46 -3.35
N ARG A 58 -6.42 -2.43 -4.17
CA ARG A 58 -7.15 -2.80 -5.39
C ARG A 58 -8.59 -3.19 -5.07
N ARG A 59 -8.77 -4.08 -4.09
CA ARG A 59 -10.10 -4.55 -3.69
C ARG A 59 -10.97 -3.40 -3.16
N TRP A 60 -10.39 -2.50 -2.37
CA TRP A 60 -11.08 -1.32 -1.86
C TRP A 60 -11.51 -0.36 -2.99
N LEU A 61 -10.63 -0.08 -3.96
CA LEU A 61 -10.96 0.74 -5.13
C LEU A 61 -12.07 0.11 -5.97
N GLN A 62 -12.02 -1.21 -6.15
CA GLN A 62 -13.07 -1.94 -6.86
C GLN A 62 -14.44 -1.79 -6.20
N PHE A 63 -14.48 -1.85 -4.86
CA PHE A 63 -15.71 -1.61 -4.11
C PHE A 63 -16.16 -0.15 -4.18
N LYS A 64 -15.24 0.81 -4.01
CA LYS A 64 -15.55 2.24 -4.06
C LYS A 64 -16.16 2.65 -5.40
N HIS A 65 -15.57 2.20 -6.50
CA HIS A 65 -15.98 2.58 -7.85
C HIS A 65 -16.95 1.58 -8.50
N LYS A 66 -17.47 0.60 -7.73
CA LYS A 66 -18.39 -0.44 -8.20
C LYS A 66 -17.89 -1.16 -9.48
N THR A 67 -16.58 -1.26 -9.67
CA THR A 67 -16.03 -1.83 -10.90
C THR A 67 -16.16 -3.35 -10.86
N ARG A 68 -16.87 -3.92 -11.83
CA ARG A 68 -17.00 -5.38 -12.02
C ARG A 68 -15.61 -5.99 -12.21
N ARG A 69 -15.34 -7.16 -11.61
CA ARG A 69 -14.09 -7.90 -11.80
C ARG A 69 -13.93 -8.28 -13.27
N ARG A 70 -13.18 -7.48 -14.05
CA ARG A 70 -12.76 -7.87 -15.41
C ARG A 70 -11.47 -8.70 -15.30
N LYS A 71 -11.39 -9.80 -16.06
CA LYS A 71 -10.14 -10.56 -16.28
C LYS A 71 -9.11 -9.58 -16.85
N GLY A 72 -7.96 -9.42 -16.19
CA GLY A 72 -6.93 -8.42 -16.51
C GLY A 72 -6.71 -7.38 -15.40
N GLY A 73 -7.66 -7.23 -14.47
CA GLY A 73 -7.48 -6.50 -13.22
C GLY A 73 -7.65 -4.98 -13.37
N THR A 74 -8.82 -4.48 -12.97
CA THR A 74 -9.00 -3.05 -12.67
C THR A 74 -7.95 -2.65 -11.63
N TYR A 75 -7.12 -1.65 -11.95
CA TYR A 75 -5.99 -1.12 -11.16
C TYR A 75 -4.72 -2.00 -11.14
N PRO A 76 -3.88 -1.95 -12.22
CA PRO A 76 -2.60 -2.66 -12.26
C PRO A 76 -1.59 -2.08 -11.25
N LEU A 77 -0.58 -2.88 -10.86
CA LEU A 77 0.40 -2.47 -9.84
C LEU A 77 1.08 -1.12 -10.15
N PRO A 78 1.55 -0.83 -11.39
CA PRO A 78 2.15 0.47 -11.71
C PRO A 78 1.20 1.64 -11.42
N HIS A 79 -0.10 1.46 -11.61
CA HIS A 79 -1.09 2.49 -11.32
C HIS A 79 -1.30 2.67 -9.81
N LEU A 80 -1.25 1.60 -9.02
CA LEU A 80 -1.34 1.69 -7.55
C LEU A 80 -0.13 2.44 -6.94
N TYR A 81 1.08 2.14 -7.42
CA TYR A 81 2.29 2.76 -6.90
C TYR A 81 2.53 4.16 -7.50
N GLY A 82 2.29 4.35 -8.80
CA GLY A 82 2.56 5.60 -9.50
C GLY A 82 1.44 6.63 -9.37
N HIS A 83 0.20 6.25 -9.70
CA HIS A 83 -0.92 7.21 -9.71
C HIS A 83 -1.48 7.46 -8.31
N PHE A 84 -1.73 6.39 -7.54
CA PHE A 84 -2.24 6.53 -6.16
C PHE A 84 -1.14 6.75 -5.13
N GLY A 85 0.13 6.59 -5.49
CA GLY A 85 1.26 6.86 -4.59
C GLY A 85 1.40 5.87 -3.43
N LEU A 86 0.93 4.62 -3.57
CA LEU A 86 1.14 3.59 -2.55
C LEU A 86 2.65 3.39 -2.33
N VAL A 87 3.10 3.26 -1.08
CA VAL A 87 4.52 2.99 -0.77
C VAL A 87 4.86 1.53 -1.05
N ARG A 88 6.04 1.31 -1.65
CA ARG A 88 6.64 -0.02 -1.80
C ARG A 88 7.84 -0.16 -0.87
N LEU A 89 7.68 -0.90 0.22
CA LEU A 89 8.70 -1.12 1.25
C LEU A 89 9.95 -1.78 0.68
N SER A 90 9.79 -2.74 -0.23
CA SER A 90 10.92 -3.39 -0.91
C SER A 90 11.78 -2.43 -1.74
N ARG A 91 11.29 -1.24 -2.06
CA ARG A 91 12.04 -0.18 -2.76
C ARG A 91 12.47 0.97 -1.85
N LEU A 92 11.94 1.07 -0.63
CA LEU A 92 12.19 2.21 0.27
C LEU A 92 13.68 2.39 0.65
N GLY A 93 14.49 1.33 0.55
CA GLY A 93 15.95 1.39 0.72
C GLY A 93 16.77 1.46 -0.57
N HIS A 94 16.14 1.30 -1.74
CA HIS A 94 16.78 1.41 -3.06
C HIS A 94 16.49 2.77 -3.74
N ASP A 95 15.37 3.41 -3.42
CA ASP A 95 14.94 4.73 -3.92
C ASP A 95 15.22 5.84 -2.89
N VAL A 96 16.41 5.87 -2.28
CA VAL A 96 16.79 6.92 -1.33
C VAL A 96 17.71 7.97 -1.99
N PRO A 97 17.17 9.01 -2.65
CA PRO A 97 17.90 10.26 -2.83
C PRO A 97 17.66 11.12 -1.58
N TRP A 98 18.34 10.81 -0.47
CA TRP A 98 18.53 11.77 0.63
C TRP A 98 19.93 12.36 0.64
N VAL A 99 20.71 12.13 -0.43
CA VAL A 99 21.78 13.05 -0.81
C VAL A 99 21.08 14.29 -1.36
N LYS A 100 20.91 15.28 -0.48
CA LYS A 100 20.71 16.66 -0.90
C LYS A 100 21.91 17.05 -1.78
N ALA A 101 21.62 17.49 -2.99
CA ALA A 101 22.45 18.49 -3.68
C ALA A 101 21.68 19.81 -3.59
#